data_AF-W4GXW2-F1
#
_entry.id   AF-W4GXW2-F1
#
_cell.length_a   1.000
_cell.length_b   1.000
_cell.length_c   1.000
_cell.angle_alpha   90.00
_cell.angle_beta   90.00
_cell.angle_gamma   90.00
#
_symmetry.space_group_name_H-M   'P 1'
#
loop_
_entity.id
_entity.type
_entity.pdbx_description
1 polymer ?
#
loop_
_entity_poly.entity_id
_entity_poly.type
_entity_poly.pdbx_seq_one_letter_code
_entity_poly.pdbx_strand_id
1 'polypeptide(L)'
;MRFRGQLTAASFPILMEVSQFMHRVSSSDTCFVMLNEERMSFAMKTSGEDMQTFVHLSVAKLFADVVVESRADNNIAFALGIANFSRALQSGKDASGVMLRLLKRDGRSFLSLRARTVDLDIIQNIPIEVVSMATAENYREPNIPPPTVALEMPPLRAFRTITDRLKTMQKYLLVRTIPPRHHCLMHIMHIDPSWDGRHPSTSRAKRYVCVADIAHELALSTRFGRASKQ
;
A
#
# COMPACT_ATOMS: atom_id res chain seq x y z
N MET A 1 18.06 14.48 -10.17
CA MET A 1 16.98 14.35 -9.19
C MET A 1 17.60 14.22 -7.82
N ARG A 2 16.98 14.85 -6.82
CA ARG A 2 17.40 14.82 -5.43
C ARG A 2 16.16 14.54 -4.58
N PHE A 3 16.29 13.59 -3.68
CA PHE A 3 15.31 13.35 -2.64
C PHE A 3 16.03 13.15 -1.32
N ARG A 4 15.54 13.79 -0.28
CA ARG A 4 15.92 13.55 1.11
C ARG A 4 14.71 13.83 1.99
N GLY A 5 14.39 12.94 2.90
CA GLY A 5 13.34 13.16 3.91
C GLY A 5 13.65 12.40 5.18
N GLN A 6 13.43 13.03 6.32
CA GLN A 6 13.52 12.40 7.64
C GLN A 6 12.16 11.84 7.99
N LEU A 7 12.04 10.52 8.18
CA LEU A 7 10.79 9.93 8.62
C LEU A 7 10.47 10.38 10.04
N THR A 8 9.22 10.76 10.27
CA THR A 8 8.73 11.04 11.62
C THR A 8 8.55 9.73 12.40
N ALA A 9 8.68 9.79 13.73
CA ALA A 9 8.47 8.61 14.58
C ALA A 9 7.05 8.01 14.42
N ALA A 10 6.04 8.85 14.16
CA ALA A 10 4.65 8.42 13.96
C ALA A 10 4.40 7.79 12.58
N SER A 11 5.13 8.20 11.54
CA SER A 11 4.94 7.73 10.18
C SER A 11 5.75 6.47 9.83
N PHE A 12 6.84 6.22 10.56
CA PHE A 12 7.70 5.06 10.30
C PHE A 12 6.94 3.72 10.39
N PRO A 13 6.12 3.43 11.43
CA PRO A 13 5.33 2.20 11.49
C PRO A 13 4.36 2.06 10.32
N ILE A 14 3.74 3.17 9.90
CA ILE A 14 2.80 3.20 8.77
C ILE A 14 3.51 2.75 7.48
N LEU A 15 4.69 3.33 7.20
CA LEU A 15 5.46 2.99 6.02
C LEU A 15 5.97 1.55 6.05
N MET A 16 6.36 1.04 7.23
CA MET A 16 6.71 -0.36 7.43
C MET A 16 5.54 -1.29 7.10
N GLU A 17 4.38 -1.04 7.68
CA GLU A 17 3.18 -1.87 7.49
C GLU A 17 2.73 -1.86 6.03
N VAL A 18 2.77 -0.70 5.37
CA VAL A 18 2.52 -0.56 3.93
C VAL A 18 3.49 -1.43 3.13
N SER A 19 4.79 -1.36 3.41
CA SER A 19 5.79 -2.15 2.68
C SER A 19 5.55 -3.66 2.82
N GLN A 20 5.23 -4.11 4.04
CA GLN A 20 4.98 -5.52 4.34
C GLN A 20 3.66 -5.99 3.74
N PHE A 21 2.62 -5.15 3.75
CA PHE A 21 1.35 -5.43 3.11
C PHE A 21 1.52 -5.61 1.61
N MET A 22 2.19 -4.67 0.95
CA MET A 22 2.42 -4.73 -0.50
C MET A 22 3.25 -5.94 -0.88
N HIS A 23 4.25 -6.30 -0.07
CA HIS A 23 5.03 -7.52 -0.26
C HIS A 23 4.20 -8.81 -0.15
N ARG A 24 3.16 -8.84 0.70
CA ARG A 24 2.27 -10.01 0.85
C ARG A 24 1.23 -10.14 -0.27
N VAL A 25 0.74 -9.01 -0.79
CA VAL A 25 -0.40 -8.98 -1.73
C VAL A 25 0.04 -9.14 -3.18
N SER A 26 1.24 -8.66 -3.52
CA SER A 26 1.76 -8.76 -4.87
C SER A 26 2.56 -10.05 -5.07
N SER A 27 2.30 -10.77 -6.15
CA SER A 27 3.17 -11.87 -6.60
C SER A 27 4.45 -11.38 -7.29
N SER A 28 4.50 -10.10 -7.65
CA SER A 28 5.69 -9.44 -8.19
C SER A 28 6.49 -8.78 -7.06
N ASP A 29 7.83 -8.83 -7.12
CA ASP A 29 8.69 -8.07 -6.20
C ASP A 29 8.82 -6.59 -6.60
N THR A 30 8.59 -6.26 -7.87
CA THR A 30 8.79 -4.89 -8.37
C THR A 30 7.67 -3.96 -7.92
N CYS A 31 8.02 -2.93 -7.15
CA CYS A 31 7.15 -1.85 -6.73
C CYS A 31 7.54 -0.53 -7.41
N PHE A 32 6.55 0.12 -8.01
CA PHE A 32 6.70 1.43 -8.62
C PHE A 32 6.39 2.51 -7.60
N VAL A 33 7.32 3.45 -7.45
CA VAL A 33 7.20 4.57 -6.53
C VAL A 33 7.16 5.86 -7.34
N MET A 34 6.14 6.67 -7.09
CA MET A 34 6.07 8.05 -7.55
C MET A 34 6.11 8.99 -6.36
N LEU A 35 7.02 9.94 -6.40
CA LEU A 35 7.25 10.91 -5.34
C LEU A 35 7.22 12.32 -5.94
N ASN A 36 6.41 13.18 -5.33
CA ASN A 36 6.45 14.63 -5.53
C ASN A 36 6.39 15.34 -4.16
N GLU A 37 6.19 16.65 -4.15
CA GLU A 37 6.15 17.43 -2.90
C GLU A 37 4.92 17.13 -2.03
N GLU A 38 3.82 16.66 -2.62
CA GLU A 38 2.56 16.43 -1.92
C GLU A 38 2.40 14.99 -1.44
N ARG A 39 2.82 14.02 -2.26
CA ARG A 39 2.45 12.61 -2.13
C ARG A 39 3.59 11.67 -2.53
N MET A 40 3.78 10.63 -1.73
CA MET A 40 4.55 9.44 -2.05
C MET A 40 3.55 8.30 -2.34
N SER A 41 3.63 7.76 -3.55
CA SER A 41 2.70 6.75 -4.06
C SER A 41 3.42 5.45 -4.35
N PHE A 42 2.81 4.34 -4.02
CA PHE A 42 3.30 2.99 -4.32
C PHE A 42 2.28 2.27 -5.20
N ALA A 43 2.75 1.60 -6.24
CA ALA A 43 1.93 0.86 -7.17
C ALA A 43 2.55 -0.49 -7.52
N MET A 44 1.75 -1.55 -7.50
CA MET A 44 2.17 -2.89 -7.90
C MET A 44 1.09 -3.53 -8.77
N LYS A 45 1.53 -4.26 -9.80
CA LYS A 45 0.67 -5.10 -10.64
C LYS A 45 1.00 -6.56 -10.34
N THR A 46 -0.01 -7.35 -10.04
CA THR A 46 0.18 -8.79 -9.83
C THR A 46 0.19 -9.50 -11.18
N SER A 47 1.25 -10.25 -11.47
CA SER A 47 1.38 -11.00 -12.71
C SER A 47 0.30 -12.08 -12.81
N GLY A 48 -0.44 -12.10 -13.93
CA GLY A 48 -1.45 -13.14 -14.22
C GLY A 48 -2.86 -12.86 -13.70
N GLU A 49 -3.05 -11.82 -12.87
CA GLU A 49 -4.36 -11.39 -12.38
C GLU A 49 -4.59 -9.92 -12.74
N ASP A 50 -5.83 -9.53 -13.09
CA ASP A 50 -6.24 -8.12 -13.28
C ASP A 50 -6.28 -7.36 -11.92
N MET A 51 -5.32 -7.62 -11.03
CA MET A 51 -5.20 -7.01 -9.70
C MET A 51 -4.08 -5.97 -9.70
N GLN A 52 -4.44 -4.76 -9.29
CA GLN A 52 -3.51 -3.66 -9.07
C GLN A 52 -3.69 -3.13 -7.65
N THR A 53 -2.57 -2.89 -6.99
CA THR A 53 -2.52 -2.38 -5.61
C THR A 53 -1.89 -1.00 -5.62
N PHE A 54 -2.57 -0.04 -5.02
CA PHE A 54 -2.11 1.35 -4.91
C PHE A 54 -2.15 1.83 -3.46
N VAL A 55 -1.15 2.62 -3.10
CA VAL A 55 -1.05 3.28 -1.80
C VAL A 55 -0.62 4.72 -2.02
N HIS A 56 -1.28 5.66 -1.36
CA HIS A 56 -0.98 7.08 -1.44
C HIS A 56 -0.77 7.64 -0.04
N LEU A 57 0.42 8.17 0.21
CA LEU A 57 0.81 8.73 1.50
C LEU A 57 1.20 10.20 1.32
N SER A 58 0.70 11.06 2.21
CA SER A 58 1.05 12.49 2.19
C SER A 58 2.52 12.68 2.63
N VAL A 59 3.32 13.35 1.80
CA VAL A 59 4.73 13.63 2.11
C VAL A 59 4.87 14.48 3.36
N ALA A 60 4.01 15.48 3.53
CA ALA A 60 3.97 16.34 4.71
C ALA A 60 3.69 15.57 6.03
N LYS A 61 2.98 14.44 5.96
CA LYS A 61 2.74 13.55 7.12
C LYS A 61 3.84 12.51 7.31
N LEU A 62 4.50 12.12 6.22
CA LEU A 62 5.54 11.09 6.26
C LEU A 62 6.88 11.64 6.74
N PHE A 63 7.27 12.83 6.27
CA PHE A 63 8.63 13.33 6.40
C PHE A 63 8.70 14.70 7.06
N ALA A 64 9.74 14.92 7.86
CA ALA A 64 10.27 16.22 8.22
C ALA A 64 11.47 16.57 7.33
N ASP A 65 11.75 17.86 7.15
CA ASP A 65 12.89 18.40 6.38
C ASP A 65 13.02 17.77 4.99
N VAL A 66 11.91 17.69 4.27
CA VAL A 66 11.85 17.05 2.96
C VAL A 66 12.38 17.96 1.87
N VAL A 67 13.21 17.40 0.99
CA VAL A 67 13.69 18.02 -0.24
C VAL A 67 13.36 17.09 -1.39
N VAL A 68 12.57 17.57 -2.35
CA VAL A 68 12.28 16.89 -3.61
C VAL A 68 12.64 17.85 -4.74
N GLU A 69 13.62 17.48 -5.58
CA GLU A 69 14.03 18.28 -6.73
C GLU A 69 14.17 17.38 -7.96
N SER A 70 13.42 17.68 -9.01
CA SER A 70 13.46 16.92 -10.27
C SER A 70 13.30 17.85 -11.47
N ARG A 71 13.92 17.47 -12.60
CA ARG A 71 13.71 18.16 -13.89
C ARG A 71 12.40 17.77 -14.58
N ALA A 72 11.64 16.85 -13.98
CA ALA A 72 10.32 16.43 -14.45
C ALA A 72 9.24 17.05 -13.57
N ASP A 73 9.21 18.38 -13.48
CA ASP A 73 8.26 19.15 -12.67
C ASP A 73 8.19 18.67 -11.21
N ASN A 74 9.35 18.48 -10.57
CA ASN A 74 9.48 17.93 -9.21
C ASN A 74 8.83 16.55 -8.98
N ASN A 75 8.51 15.82 -10.05
CA ASN A 75 8.12 14.42 -9.98
C ASN A 75 9.36 13.51 -10.13
N ILE A 76 9.41 12.50 -9.28
CA ILE A 76 10.44 11.47 -9.30
C ILE A 76 9.73 10.12 -9.37
N ALA A 77 10.00 9.34 -10.41
CA ALA A 77 9.48 7.99 -10.58
C ALA A 77 10.62 6.97 -10.64
N PHE A 78 10.49 5.87 -9.90
CA PHE A 78 11.45 4.78 -9.90
C PHE A 78 10.81 3.46 -9.49
N ALA A 79 11.44 2.35 -9.87
CA ALA A 79 11.07 1.01 -9.44
C ALA A 79 12.10 0.47 -8.44
N LEU A 80 11.63 -0.33 -7.48
CA LEU A 80 12.44 -0.98 -6.46
C LEU A 80 11.87 -2.36 -6.11
N GLY A 81 12.69 -3.24 -5.54
CA GLY A 81 12.21 -4.51 -4.98
C GLY A 81 11.53 -4.29 -3.62
N ILE A 82 10.24 -4.59 -3.50
CA ILE A 82 9.44 -4.33 -2.28
C ILE A 82 9.97 -5.13 -1.10
N ALA A 83 10.50 -6.35 -1.33
CA ALA A 83 11.14 -7.14 -0.29
C ALA A 83 12.38 -6.45 0.28
N ASN A 84 13.20 -5.84 -0.59
CA ASN A 84 14.40 -5.10 -0.19
C ASN A 84 14.04 -3.84 0.58
N PHE A 85 12.99 -3.13 0.16
CA PHE A 85 12.50 -1.95 0.88
C PHE A 85 11.95 -2.32 2.26
N SER A 86 11.14 -3.38 2.35
CA SER A 86 10.61 -3.85 3.64
C SER A 86 11.72 -4.29 4.59
N ARG A 87 12.72 -5.02 4.10
CA ARG A 87 13.90 -5.41 4.89
C ARG A 87 14.74 -4.22 5.35
N ALA A 88 14.95 -3.24 4.47
CA ALA A 88 15.68 -2.03 4.83
C ALA A 88 14.95 -1.24 5.91
N LEU A 89 13.64 -1.06 5.79
CA LEU A 89 12.82 -0.45 6.84
C LEU A 89 12.93 -1.24 8.15
N GLN A 90 12.85 -2.57 8.09
CA GLN A 90 12.96 -3.45 9.26
C GLN A 90 14.26 -3.23 10.05
N SER A 91 15.37 -2.90 9.37
CA SER A 91 16.64 -2.59 10.02
C SER A 91 16.64 -1.29 10.84
N GLY A 92 15.71 -0.37 10.54
CA GLY A 92 15.56 0.91 11.26
C GLY A 92 14.49 0.87 12.35
N LYS A 93 13.95 -0.30 12.71
CA LYS A 93 12.83 -0.41 13.66
C LYS A 93 13.14 0.17 15.03
N ASP A 94 14.35 -0.07 15.53
CA ASP A 94 14.78 0.36 16.86
C ASP A 94 15.62 1.66 16.80
N ALA A 95 15.60 2.35 15.65
CA ALA A 95 16.34 3.59 15.46
C ALA A 95 15.58 4.80 16.00
N SER A 96 16.31 5.76 16.55
CA SER A 96 15.76 7.03 17.02
C SER A 96 15.42 7.99 15.90
N GLY A 97 16.02 7.80 14.72
CA GLY A 97 15.71 8.55 13.51
C GLY A 97 16.08 7.78 12.24
N VAL A 98 15.23 7.90 11.23
CA VAL A 98 15.39 7.23 9.93
C VAL A 98 15.28 8.25 8.80
N MET A 99 16.29 8.30 7.94
CA MET A 99 16.34 9.15 6.75
C MET A 99 16.21 8.28 5.50
N LEU A 100 15.39 8.71 4.55
CA LEU A 100 15.43 8.22 3.17
C LEU A 100 16.08 9.27 2.27
N ARG A 101 16.97 8.83 1.38
CA ARG A 101 17.57 9.72 0.37
C ARG A 101 17.88 8.98 -0.93
N LEU A 102 17.78 9.68 -2.05
CA LEU A 102 18.26 9.16 -3.32
C LEU A 102 19.77 9.40 -3.46
N LEU A 103 20.49 8.37 -3.89
CA LEU A 103 21.92 8.39 -4.15
C LEU A 103 22.21 7.88 -5.55
N LYS A 104 23.29 8.40 -6.15
CA LYS A 104 23.87 7.86 -7.38
C LYS A 104 25.34 7.53 -7.10
N ARG A 105 25.73 6.29 -7.37
CA ARG A 105 27.08 5.78 -7.17
C ARG A 105 27.45 4.85 -8.32
N ASP A 106 28.60 5.08 -8.93
CA ASP A 106 29.16 4.24 -10.00
C ASP A 106 28.16 4.00 -11.14
N GLY A 107 27.42 5.04 -11.53
CA GLY A 107 26.38 4.99 -12.57
C GLY A 107 25.05 4.37 -12.13
N ARG A 108 24.97 3.74 -10.94
CA ARG A 108 23.76 3.12 -10.39
C ARG A 108 23.04 4.05 -9.43
N SER A 109 21.73 3.91 -9.35
CA SER A 109 20.87 4.71 -8.47
C SER A 109 20.37 3.86 -7.30
N PHE A 110 20.29 4.46 -6.12
CA PHE A 110 19.86 3.79 -4.89
C PHE A 110 18.90 4.66 -4.10
N LEU A 111 17.90 4.03 -3.47
CA LEU A 111 17.19 4.59 -2.33
C LEU A 111 17.94 4.15 -1.07
N SER A 112 18.62 5.10 -0.42
CA SER A 112 19.42 4.85 0.76
C SER A 112 18.60 5.16 2.01
N LEU A 113 18.46 4.16 2.87
CA LEU A 113 17.92 4.30 4.21
C LEU A 113 19.09 4.44 5.18
N ARG A 114 19.10 5.51 5.98
CA ARG A 114 20.04 5.70 7.08
C ARG A 114 19.26 5.74 8.39
N ALA A 115 19.53 4.78 9.27
CA ALA A 115 18.88 4.66 10.57
C ALA A 115 19.92 4.80 11.68
N ARG A 116 19.72 5.76 12.59
CA ARG A 116 20.61 6.02 13.71
C ARG A 116 20.06 5.37 14.98
N THR A 117 20.78 4.42 15.55
CA THR A 117 20.54 3.91 16.90
C THR A 117 21.50 4.60 17.87
N VAL A 118 21.47 4.21 19.15
CA VAL A 118 22.37 4.77 20.18
C VAL A 118 23.84 4.47 19.84
N ASP A 119 24.12 3.24 19.40
CA ASP A 119 25.50 2.76 19.22
C ASP A 119 25.90 2.56 17.75
N LEU A 120 24.94 2.53 16.82
CA LEU A 120 25.16 2.15 15.42
C LEU A 120 24.48 3.10 14.43
N ASP A 121 25.13 3.31 13.30
CA ASP A 121 24.56 4.01 12.13
C ASP A 121 24.38 2.99 11.00
N ILE A 122 23.13 2.58 10.77
CA ILE A 122 22.75 1.56 9.81
C ILE A 122 22.48 2.24 8.47
N ILE A 123 23.21 1.84 7.43
CA ILE A 123 23.00 2.34 6.06
C ILE A 123 22.61 1.16 5.16
N GLN A 124 21.40 1.21 4.60
CA GLN A 124 20.88 0.24 3.65
C GLN A 124 20.67 0.91 2.30
N ASN A 125 21.37 0.43 1.27
CA ASN A 125 21.23 0.95 -0.10
C ASN A 125 20.37 -0.01 -0.92
N ILE A 126 19.14 0.41 -1.23
CA ILE A 126 18.21 -0.35 -2.05
C ILE A 126 18.43 0.05 -3.51
N PRO A 127 18.80 -0.87 -4.40
CA PRO A 127 18.91 -0.58 -5.82
C PRO A 127 17.57 -0.09 -6.37
N ILE A 128 17.62 0.96 -7.19
CA ILE A 128 16.43 1.46 -7.90
C ILE A 128 16.70 1.57 -9.39
N GLU A 129 15.65 1.40 -10.16
CA GLU A 129 15.62 1.71 -11.58
C GLU A 129 14.85 3.02 -11.78
N VAL A 130 15.50 4.02 -12.39
CA VAL A 130 14.86 5.31 -12.64
C VAL A 130 13.92 5.16 -13.83
N VAL A 131 12.66 5.55 -13.66
CA VAL A 131 11.60 5.32 -14.65
C VAL A 131 11.18 6.67 -15.25
N SER A 132 10.88 6.69 -16.55
CA SER A 132 10.35 7.89 -17.21
C SER A 132 8.91 8.17 -16.74
N MET A 133 8.49 9.44 -16.76
CA MET A 133 7.11 9.79 -16.38
C MET A 133 6.07 9.10 -17.29
N ALA A 134 6.35 8.95 -18.59
CA ALA A 134 5.49 8.22 -19.53
C ALA A 134 5.30 6.74 -19.14
N THR A 135 6.36 6.08 -18.66
CA THR A 135 6.26 4.70 -18.17
C THR A 135 5.51 4.65 -16.84
N ALA A 136 5.71 5.64 -15.96
CA ALA A 136 5.07 5.73 -14.66
C ALA A 136 3.54 5.91 -14.75
N GLU A 137 3.04 6.57 -15.79
CA GLU A 137 1.60 6.71 -16.06
C GLU A 137 0.88 5.36 -16.19
N ASN A 138 1.55 4.31 -16.67
CA ASN A 138 0.97 2.97 -16.76
C ASN A 138 0.67 2.35 -15.38
N TYR A 139 1.23 2.91 -14.31
CA TYR A 139 1.06 2.49 -12.92
C TYR A 139 0.29 3.52 -12.10
N ARG A 140 -0.38 4.47 -12.77
CA ARG A 140 -1.29 5.39 -12.11
C ARG A 140 -2.54 4.65 -11.65
N GLU A 141 -3.10 5.09 -10.52
CA GLU A 141 -4.41 4.65 -10.08
C GLU A 141 -5.45 4.89 -11.20
N PRO A 142 -6.24 3.87 -11.58
CA PRO A 142 -7.23 4.01 -12.62
C PRO A 142 -8.41 4.84 -12.14
N ASN A 143 -9.01 5.59 -13.05
CA ASN A 143 -10.27 6.27 -12.77
C ASN A 143 -11.40 5.23 -12.78
N ILE A 144 -11.97 4.93 -11.61
CA ILE A 144 -13.03 3.93 -11.44
C ILE A 144 -14.36 4.67 -11.31
N PRO A 145 -15.41 4.30 -12.08
CA PRO A 145 -16.74 4.90 -11.92
C PRO A 145 -17.31 4.62 -10.52
N PRO A 146 -18.22 5.45 -10.00
CA PRO A 146 -18.86 5.22 -8.71
C PRO A 146 -19.52 3.84 -8.64
N PRO A 147 -19.40 3.12 -7.50
CA PRO A 147 -20.01 1.80 -7.36
C PRO A 147 -21.53 1.89 -7.29
N THR A 148 -22.23 0.91 -7.89
CA THR A 148 -23.70 0.81 -7.81
C THR A 148 -24.19 0.59 -6.38
N VAL A 149 -23.38 -0.06 -5.53
CA VAL A 149 -23.66 -0.30 -4.12
C VAL A 149 -22.39 -0.06 -3.33
N ALA A 150 -22.48 0.82 -2.31
CA ALA A 150 -21.45 1.00 -1.31
C ALA A 150 -21.80 0.19 -0.07
N LEU A 151 -20.82 -0.55 0.46
CA LEU A 151 -20.95 -1.35 1.68
C LEU A 151 -19.93 -0.85 2.68
N GLU A 152 -20.37 -0.60 3.92
CA GLU A 152 -19.43 -0.44 5.03
C GLU A 152 -18.79 -1.78 5.35
N MET A 153 -17.46 -1.81 5.35
CA MET A 153 -16.74 -3.03 5.64
C MET A 153 -17.02 -3.47 7.08
N PRO A 154 -17.44 -4.74 7.32
CA PRO A 154 -17.52 -5.26 8.67
C PRO A 154 -16.10 -5.34 9.28
N PRO A 155 -15.99 -5.60 10.59
CA PRO A 155 -14.69 -5.75 11.23
C PRO A 155 -13.77 -6.72 10.46
N LEU A 156 -12.67 -6.21 9.91
CA LEU A 156 -11.82 -6.95 8.96
C LEU A 156 -11.28 -8.26 9.53
N ARG A 157 -11.11 -8.31 10.86
CA ARG A 157 -10.71 -9.55 11.57
C ARG A 157 -11.77 -10.64 11.44
N ALA A 158 -13.04 -10.31 11.66
CA ALA A 158 -14.14 -11.25 11.53
C ALA A 158 -14.30 -11.69 10.06
N PHE A 159 -14.23 -10.74 9.14
CA PHE A 159 -14.28 -11.03 7.69
C PHE A 159 -13.16 -11.97 7.24
N ARG A 160 -11.93 -11.72 7.73
CA ARG A 160 -10.79 -12.61 7.49
C ARG A 160 -11.04 -14.01 8.04
N THR A 161 -11.51 -14.16 9.27
CA THR A 161 -11.80 -15.49 9.86
C THR A 161 -12.80 -16.28 9.01
N ILE A 162 -13.84 -15.62 8.51
CA ILE A 162 -14.84 -16.25 7.64
C ILE A 162 -14.18 -16.64 6.30
N THR A 163 -13.48 -15.71 5.66
CA THR A 163 -12.79 -15.94 4.38
C THR A 163 -11.77 -17.08 4.48
N ASP A 164 -10.99 -17.14 5.56
CA ASP A 164 -9.98 -18.19 5.80
C ASP A 164 -10.59 -19.57 6.02
N ARG A 165 -11.81 -19.66 6.57
CA ARG A 165 -12.56 -20.93 6.69
C ARG A 165 -13.21 -21.35 5.38
N LEU A 166 -13.73 -20.40 4.61
CA LEU A 166 -14.44 -20.72 3.36
C LEU A 166 -13.48 -21.10 2.23
N LYS A 167 -12.28 -20.50 2.18
CA LYS A 167 -11.28 -20.80 1.13
C LYS A 167 -10.79 -22.26 1.14
N THR A 168 -10.89 -22.97 2.27
CA THR A 168 -10.50 -24.39 2.34
C THR A 168 -11.54 -25.30 1.69
N MET A 169 -12.79 -24.84 1.58
CA MET A 169 -13.90 -25.62 1.04
C MET A 169 -14.21 -25.25 -0.42
N GLN A 170 -13.97 -23.99 -0.82
CA GLN A 170 -14.39 -23.47 -2.12
C GLN A 170 -13.32 -22.57 -2.74
N LYS A 171 -13.18 -22.66 -4.07
CA LYS A 171 -12.27 -21.80 -4.85
C LYS A 171 -12.80 -20.38 -5.03
N TYR A 172 -14.13 -20.19 -4.97
CA TYR A 172 -14.79 -18.92 -5.23
C TYR A 172 -15.63 -18.49 -4.02
N LEU A 173 -15.61 -17.20 -3.72
CA LEU A 173 -16.42 -16.58 -2.68
C LEU A 173 -17.33 -15.53 -3.32
N LEU A 174 -18.64 -15.68 -3.12
CA LEU A 174 -19.63 -14.70 -3.53
C LEU A 174 -19.94 -13.79 -2.34
N VAL A 175 -19.64 -12.51 -2.49
CA VAL A 175 -20.03 -11.47 -1.53
C VAL A 175 -21.30 -10.82 -2.03
N ARG A 176 -22.41 -10.97 -1.29
CA ARG A 176 -23.68 -10.35 -1.60
C ARG A 176 -24.03 -9.31 -0.55
N THR A 177 -24.43 -8.13 -1.02
CA THR A 177 -25.07 -7.12 -0.19
C THR A 177 -26.57 -7.24 -0.38
N ILE A 178 -27.32 -7.19 0.71
CA ILE A 178 -28.77 -7.12 0.66
C ILE A 178 -29.12 -5.67 1.00
N PRO A 179 -29.63 -4.88 0.05
CA PRO A 179 -30.06 -3.51 0.35
C PRO A 179 -31.18 -3.58 1.40
N PRO A 180 -31.00 -3.00 2.58
CA PRO A 180 -32.02 -2.99 3.61
C PRO A 180 -32.75 -1.66 3.58
N ARG A 181 -33.98 -1.68 4.04
CA ARG A 181 -34.75 -0.46 4.24
C ARG A 181 -34.11 0.48 5.29
N HIS A 182 -33.18 0.04 6.16
CA HIS A 182 -32.54 0.89 7.18
C HIS A 182 -31.06 0.60 7.63
N HIS A 183 -30.42 -0.57 7.39
CA HIS A 183 -29.01 -0.83 7.81
C HIS A 183 -28.29 -1.89 6.96
N CYS A 184 -27.30 -1.53 6.12
CA CYS A 184 -26.60 -2.45 5.18
C CYS A 184 -26.00 -3.67 5.88
N LEU A 185 -26.69 -4.81 5.83
CA LEU A 185 -26.18 -6.09 6.33
C LEU A 185 -25.40 -6.80 5.21
N MET A 186 -24.10 -7.00 5.41
CA MET A 186 -23.31 -7.91 4.59
C MET A 186 -23.76 -9.34 4.89
N HIS A 187 -24.41 -10.00 3.93
CA HIS A 187 -24.80 -11.40 4.05
C HIS A 187 -23.81 -12.24 3.26
N ILE A 188 -22.84 -12.83 3.96
CA ILE A 188 -21.92 -13.83 3.37
C ILE A 188 -22.64 -15.18 3.42
N MET A 189 -23.68 -15.36 2.61
CA MET A 189 -24.30 -16.67 2.36
C MET A 189 -24.90 -16.71 0.96
N HIS A 190 -24.37 -17.57 0.09
CA HIS A 190 -24.95 -18.90 -0.19
C HIS A 190 -24.18 -19.54 -1.36
N ILE A 191 -23.93 -20.84 -1.22
CA ILE A 191 -23.36 -21.72 -2.24
C ILE A 191 -24.39 -21.83 -3.36
N ASP A 192 -24.02 -21.48 -4.59
CA ASP A 192 -24.84 -21.82 -5.76
C ASP A 192 -24.24 -23.07 -6.43
N PRO A 193 -24.76 -24.28 -6.14
CA PRO A 193 -24.30 -25.50 -6.79
C PRO A 193 -24.71 -25.57 -8.26
N SER A 194 -25.47 -24.59 -8.76
CA SER A 194 -25.92 -24.49 -10.15
C SER A 194 -25.11 -23.52 -11.02
N TRP A 195 -24.02 -22.95 -10.51
CA TRP A 195 -23.19 -22.01 -11.27
C TRP A 195 -22.50 -22.70 -12.47
N ASP A 196 -23.06 -22.52 -13.67
CA ASP A 196 -22.67 -23.19 -14.92
C ASP A 196 -21.42 -22.60 -15.60
N GLY A 197 -20.71 -21.69 -14.92
CA GLY A 197 -19.53 -21.02 -15.45
C GLY A 197 -19.80 -19.96 -16.52
N ARG A 198 -21.06 -19.62 -16.85
CA ARG A 198 -21.33 -18.44 -17.69
C ARG A 198 -21.27 -17.16 -16.87
N HIS A 199 -20.28 -16.34 -17.22
CA HIS A 199 -20.25 -14.93 -16.87
C HIS A 199 -21.58 -14.28 -17.30
N PRO A 200 -22.31 -13.57 -16.41
CA PRO A 200 -23.26 -12.58 -16.90
C PRO A 200 -22.44 -11.56 -17.69
N SER A 201 -22.81 -11.39 -18.96
CA SER A 201 -22.20 -10.46 -19.90
C SER A 201 -22.43 -9.03 -19.44
N THR A 202 -21.67 -8.59 -18.46
CA THR A 202 -21.57 -7.20 -18.01
C THR A 202 -20.14 -6.97 -17.59
N SER A 203 -19.37 -6.41 -18.55
CA SER A 203 -18.09 -5.71 -18.39
C SER A 203 -17.07 -6.29 -17.39
N ARG A 204 -15.93 -6.78 -17.92
CA ARG A 204 -14.65 -6.99 -17.20
C ARG A 204 -14.57 -6.21 -15.87
N ALA A 205 -14.92 -6.87 -14.77
CA ALA A 205 -14.76 -6.31 -13.43
C ALA A 205 -13.26 -6.35 -13.10
N LYS A 206 -12.55 -5.27 -13.47
CA LYS A 206 -11.16 -5.09 -13.06
C LYS A 206 -11.13 -4.96 -11.54
N ARG A 207 -10.31 -5.78 -10.88
CA ARG A 207 -10.23 -5.85 -9.41
C ARG A 207 -9.17 -4.86 -8.95
N TYR A 208 -9.60 -3.77 -8.34
CA TYR A 208 -8.70 -2.74 -7.82
C TYR A 208 -8.73 -2.75 -6.30
N VAL A 209 -7.56 -2.80 -5.67
CA VAL A 209 -7.43 -2.64 -4.22
C VAL A 209 -6.72 -1.31 -3.98
N CYS A 210 -7.50 -0.27 -3.69
CA CYS A 210 -6.97 0.98 -3.18
C CYS A 210 -6.82 0.85 -1.66
N VAL A 211 -5.60 1.01 -1.15
CA VAL A 211 -5.26 0.87 0.29
C VAL A 211 -5.22 2.25 0.96
N ALA A 212 -5.93 3.24 0.40
CA ALA A 212 -5.84 4.62 0.88
C ALA A 212 -6.45 4.84 2.27
N ASP A 213 -7.28 3.93 2.79
CA ASP A 213 -8.03 4.16 4.04
C ASP A 213 -7.60 3.31 5.27
N ILE A 214 -6.55 2.50 5.17
CA ILE A 214 -6.03 1.77 6.37
C ILE A 214 -5.39 2.74 7.38
N ALA A 215 -4.87 3.89 6.92
CA ALA A 215 -4.27 4.89 7.79
C ALA A 215 -5.28 5.53 8.76
N HIS A 216 -6.57 5.57 8.43
CA HIS A 216 -7.60 6.12 9.31
C HIS A 216 -7.97 5.14 10.44
N GLU A 217 -7.94 3.83 10.20
CA GLU A 217 -8.23 2.81 11.21
C GLU A 217 -7.07 2.63 12.21
N LEU A 218 -5.81 2.75 11.76
CA LEU A 218 -4.63 2.72 12.65
C LEU A 218 -4.53 3.95 13.57
N ALA A 219 -4.97 5.11 13.09
CA ALA A 219 -5.04 6.34 13.90
C ALA A 219 -6.20 6.34 14.91
N LEU A 220 -7.31 5.66 14.61
CA LEU A 220 -8.44 5.51 15.52
C LEU A 220 -8.19 4.45 16.61
N SER A 221 -7.46 3.38 16.28
CA SER A 221 -7.06 2.36 17.26
C SER A 221 -6.14 2.89 18.37
N THR A 222 -5.39 3.96 18.14
CA THR A 222 -4.50 4.57 19.15
C THR A 222 -5.18 5.61 20.03
N ARG A 223 -6.34 6.17 19.62
CA ARG A 223 -7.09 7.15 20.43
C ARG A 223 -8.12 6.53 21.38
N PHE A 224 -8.58 5.31 21.12
CA PHE A 224 -9.56 4.63 22.00
C PHE A 224 -8.94 3.77 23.12
N GLY A 225 -7.61 3.69 23.22
CA GLY A 225 -6.90 2.88 24.23
C GLY A 225 -6.52 3.58 25.54
N ARG A 226 -6.95 4.84 25.79
CA ARG A 226 -6.50 5.63 26.95
C ARG A 226 -7.60 6.31 27.77
N ALA A 227 -8.84 5.85 27.69
CA ALA A 227 -9.94 6.39 28.50
C ALA A 227 -10.76 5.27 29.18
N SER A 228 -10.15 4.53 30.11
CA SER A 228 -10.85 3.88 31.22
C SER A 228 -9.84 3.29 32.22
N LYS A 229 -9.34 4.13 33.13
CA LYS A 229 -8.87 3.73 34.47
C LYS A 229 -8.65 5.00 35.29
N GLN A 230 -9.75 5.51 35.83
CA GLN A 230 -9.87 6.09 37.16
C GLN A 230 -11.35 6.05 37.54
#